data_AF-A0A0F9MRY9-F1
#
_entry.id   AF-A0A0F9MRY9-F1
#
_cell.length_a   1.000
_cell.length_b   1.000
_cell.length_c   1.000
_cell.angle_alpha   90.00
_cell.angle_beta   90.00
_cell.angle_gamma   90.00
#
_symmetry.space_group_name_H-M   'P 1'
#
loop_
_entity.id
_entity.type
_entity.pdbx_description
1 polymer ?
#
loop_
_entity_poly.entity_id
_entity_poly.type
_entity_poly.pdbx_seq_one_letter_code
_entity_poly.pdbx_strand_id
1 'polypeptide(L)'
;MIEKRDQLIGIRFTKKEGDIIKSLAKNRDITITDFIREAVFSHINNLKENVGNINIDFFMKNFKLINDSVDSVNESIKVMKKEFNLYDFSKLKVDLLRMENRSRDLESF
;
A
#
# COMPACT_ATOMS: atom_id res chain seq x y z
N MET A 1 -29.86 9.49 22.77
CA MET A 1 -30.52 10.30 21.73
C MET A 1 -29.66 10.24 20.48
N ILE A 2 -30.21 9.89 19.32
CA ILE A 2 -29.48 10.01 18.05
C ILE A 2 -29.49 11.49 17.68
N GLU A 3 -28.34 12.16 17.73
CA GLU A 3 -28.22 13.56 17.31
C GLU A 3 -28.59 13.69 15.83
N LYS A 4 -29.48 14.65 15.51
CA LYS A 4 -29.90 14.91 14.14
C LYS A 4 -28.87 15.83 13.46
N ARG A 5 -28.61 15.60 12.17
CA ARG A 5 -27.80 16.50 11.34
C ARG A 5 -28.63 17.73 10.97
N ASP A 6 -28.54 18.78 11.78
CA ASP A 6 -29.33 20.01 11.65
C ASP A 6 -28.52 21.23 11.16
N GLN A 7 -27.20 21.13 11.10
CA GLN A 7 -26.30 22.19 10.62
C GLN A 7 -25.75 21.90 9.22
N LEU A 8 -25.76 22.92 8.37
CA LEU A 8 -25.21 22.89 7.01
C LEU A 8 -23.98 23.80 6.91
N ILE A 9 -22.88 23.25 6.41
CA ILE A 9 -21.63 23.99 6.17
C ILE A 9 -21.36 23.98 4.65
N GLY A 10 -21.31 25.17 4.06
CA GLY A 10 -20.95 25.37 2.65
C GLY A 10 -19.47 25.74 2.51
N ILE A 11 -18.76 25.09 1.58
CA ILE A 11 -17.34 25.34 1.29
C ILE A 11 -17.16 25.53 -0.21
N ARG A 12 -16.28 26.45 -0.62
CA ARG A 12 -15.92 26.68 -2.02
C ARG A 12 -14.56 26.05 -2.32
N PHE A 13 -14.47 25.39 -3.46
CA PHE A 13 -13.24 24.80 -3.99
C PHE A 13 -12.99 25.34 -5.40
N THR A 14 -11.73 25.37 -5.81
CA THR A 14 -11.39 25.51 -7.22
C THR A 14 -11.90 24.28 -8.01
N LYS A 15 -12.02 24.43 -9.33
CA LYS A 15 -12.42 23.32 -10.21
C LYS A 15 -11.50 22.10 -10.05
N LYS A 16 -10.18 22.34 -10.00
CA LYS A 16 -9.16 21.29 -9.86
C LYS A 16 -9.29 20.54 -8.53
N GLU A 17 -9.45 21.25 -7.42
CA GLU A 17 -9.66 20.63 -6.10
C GLU A 17 -10.96 19.82 -6.08
N GLY A 18 -12.03 20.36 -6.65
CA GLY A 18 -13.32 19.66 -6.75
C GLY A 18 -13.22 18.35 -7.54
N ASP A 19 -12.48 18.32 -8.64
CA ASP A 19 -12.27 17.11 -9.45
C ASP A 19 -11.45 16.05 -8.70
N ILE A 20 -10.43 16.47 -7.95
CA ILE A 20 -9.64 15.59 -7.09
C ILE A 20 -10.52 14.99 -5.99
N ILE A 21 -11.29 15.81 -5.28
CA ILE A 21 -12.19 15.37 -4.20
C ILE A 21 -13.22 14.37 -4.74
N LYS A 22 -13.82 14.65 -5.90
CA LYS A 22 -14.78 13.75 -6.55
C LYS A 22 -14.16 12.40 -6.90
N SER A 23 -12.95 12.40 -7.45
CA SER A 23 -12.23 11.18 -7.79
C SER A 23 -11.95 10.33 -6.54
N LEU A 24 -11.48 10.96 -5.46
CA LEU A 24 -11.18 10.27 -4.21
C LEU A 24 -12.43 9.71 -3.52
N ALA A 25 -13.52 10.46 -3.49
CA ALA A 25 -14.80 10.00 -2.96
C ALA A 25 -15.33 8.79 -3.76
N LYS A 26 -15.26 8.85 -5.09
CA LYS A 26 -15.66 7.76 -5.98
C LYS A 26 -14.82 6.50 -5.77
N ASN A 27 -13.51 6.64 -5.61
CA ASN A 27 -12.62 5.49 -5.37
C ASN A 27 -12.92 4.75 -4.06
N ARG A 28 -13.59 5.41 -3.11
CA ARG A 28 -13.98 4.85 -1.81
C ARG A 28 -15.46 4.48 -1.74
N ASP A 29 -16.21 4.64 -2.83
CA ASP A 29 -17.66 4.40 -2.90
C ASP A 29 -18.46 5.16 -1.82
N ILE A 30 -18.09 6.42 -1.56
CA ILE A 30 -18.77 7.29 -0.59
C ILE A 30 -19.19 8.62 -1.23
N THR A 31 -20.13 9.30 -0.56
CA THR A 31 -20.54 10.64 -1.00
C THR A 31 -19.43 11.65 -0.76
N ILE A 32 -19.40 12.71 -1.57
CA ILE A 32 -18.46 13.83 -1.38
C ILE A 32 -18.61 14.43 0.02
N THR A 33 -19.84 14.51 0.52
CA THR A 33 -20.12 15.06 1.85
C THR A 33 -19.53 14.19 2.95
N ASP A 34 -19.67 12.86 2.86
CA ASP A 34 -19.11 11.95 3.85
C ASP A 34 -17.58 11.94 3.78
N PHE A 35 -17.00 11.97 2.58
CA PHE A 35 -15.55 12.11 2.40
C PHE A 35 -15.01 13.38 3.07
N ILE A 36 -15.67 14.53 2.87
CA ILE A 36 -15.26 15.80 3.49
C ILE A 36 -15.41 15.72 5.01
N ARG A 37 -16.51 15.16 5.53
CA ARG A 37 -16.70 14.98 6.98
C ARG A 37 -15.60 14.11 7.58
N GLU A 38 -15.32 12.96 6.99
CA GLU A 38 -14.26 12.07 7.44
C GLU A 38 -12.89 12.76 7.44
N ALA A 39 -12.57 13.50 6.37
CA ALA A 39 -11.31 14.24 6.29
C ALA A 39 -11.19 15.31 7.39
N VAL A 40 -12.26 16.07 7.63
CA VAL A 40 -12.30 17.10 8.68
C VAL A 40 -12.20 16.47 10.07
N PHE A 41 -12.95 15.41 10.35
CA PHE A 41 -12.89 14.73 11.65
C PHE A 41 -11.55 14.03 11.87
N SER A 42 -10.98 13.39 10.85
CA SER A 42 -9.64 12.81 10.91
C SER A 42 -8.60 13.89 11.21
N HIS A 43 -8.69 15.05 10.56
CA HIS A 43 -7.77 16.16 10.84
C HIS A 43 -7.96 16.74 12.24
N ILE A 44 -9.21 16.99 12.68
CA ILE A 44 -9.50 17.50 14.03
C ILE A 44 -9.07 16.49 15.10
N ASN A 45 -9.32 15.20 14.91
CA ASN A 45 -8.92 14.16 15.86
C ASN A 45 -7.39 14.05 15.90
N ASN A 46 -6.73 14.07 14.75
CA ASN A 46 -5.26 14.14 14.70
C ASN A 46 -4.73 15.37 15.42
N LEU A 47 -5.37 16.54 15.27
CA LEU A 47 -4.99 17.76 15.96
C LEU A 47 -5.27 17.70 17.46
N LYS A 48 -6.38 17.08 17.89
CA LYS A 48 -6.76 16.91 19.30
C LYS A 48 -5.91 15.88 20.05
N GLU A 49 -5.52 14.80 19.37
CA GLU A 49 -4.65 13.76 19.93
C GLU A 49 -3.18 14.15 19.86
N ASN A 50 -2.79 14.99 18.90
CA ASN A 50 -1.43 15.52 18.75
C ASN A 50 -1.34 17.04 18.99
N VAL A 51 -2.10 17.57 19.96
CA VAL A 51 -1.93 18.96 20.42
C VAL A 51 -0.52 19.08 20.99
N GLY A 52 0.44 19.42 20.13
CA GLY A 52 1.83 19.48 20.51
C GLY A 52 2.84 19.51 19.35
N ASN A 53 2.81 18.58 18.39
CA ASN A 53 3.94 18.46 17.43
C ASN A 53 3.63 17.54 16.23
N ILE A 54 2.69 17.87 15.36
CA ILE A 54 2.80 17.35 13.98
C ILE A 54 3.85 18.22 13.28
N ASN A 55 5.11 17.84 13.46
CA ASN A 55 6.19 18.38 12.67
C ASN A 55 6.04 17.83 11.24
N ILE A 56 5.41 18.63 10.38
CA ILE A 56 5.13 18.28 8.98
C ILE A 56 6.43 17.88 8.26
N ASP A 57 7.55 18.52 8.58
CA ASP A 57 8.85 18.18 8.00
C ASP A 57 9.30 16.78 8.43
N PHE A 58 9.06 16.39 9.68
CA PHE A 58 9.32 15.04 10.17
C PHE A 58 8.42 14.00 9.48
N PHE A 59 7.13 14.32 9.31
CA PHE A 59 6.20 13.46 8.57
C PHE A 59 6.64 13.27 7.12
N MET A 60 6.97 14.35 6.41
CA MET A 60 7.41 14.30 5.01
C MET A 60 8.76 13.58 4.86
N LYS A 61 9.68 13.76 5.81
CA LYS A 61 10.94 13.02 5.86
C LYS A 61 10.72 11.51 6.00
N ASN A 62 9.85 11.10 6.93
CA ASN A 62 9.53 9.68 7.11
C ASN A 62 8.81 9.09 5.91
N PHE A 63 7.89 9.86 5.30
CA PHE A 63 7.21 9.45 4.08
C PHE A 63 8.20 9.19 2.93
N LYS A 64 9.20 10.07 2.77
CA LYS A 64 10.27 9.88 1.78
C LYS A 64 11.08 8.60 2.05
N LEU A 65 11.47 8.35 3.31
CA LEU A 65 12.20 7.13 3.68
C LEU A 65 11.42 5.85 3.37
N ILE A 66 10.10 5.86 3.60
CA ILE A 66 9.23 4.74 3.25
C ILE A 66 9.22 4.53 1.73
N ASN A 67 9.09 5.61 0.95
CA ASN A 67 9.09 5.52 -0.50
C ASN A 67 10.42 4.97 -1.05
N ASP A 68 11.55 5.47 -0.56
CA ASP A 68 12.88 4.99 -0.95
C ASP A 68 13.08 3.50 -0.59
N SER A 69 12.51 3.06 0.55
CA SER A 69 12.56 1.65 0.97
C SER A 69 11.74 0.75 0.04
N VAL A 70 10.56 1.21 -0.39
CA VAL A 70 9.72 0.48 -1.36
C VAL A 70 10.45 0.32 -2.70
N ASP A 71 11.14 1.35 -3.15
CA ASP A 71 11.95 1.29 -4.39
C ASP A 71 13.09 0.28 -4.27
N SER A 72 13.79 0.25 -3.12
CA SER A 72 14.86 -0.73 -2.85
C SER A 72 14.34 -2.17 -2.83
N VAL A 73 13.17 -2.41 -2.24
CA VAL A 73 12.50 -3.73 -2.25
C VAL A 73 12.13 -4.12 -3.68
N ASN A 74 11.60 -3.19 -4.47
CA ASN A 74 11.24 -3.46 -5.87
C ASN A 74 12.45 -3.82 -6.73
N GLU A 75 13.59 -3.13 -6.56
CA GLU A 75 14.84 -3.49 -7.25
C GLU A 75 15.34 -4.87 -6.81
N SER A 76 15.28 -5.17 -5.51
CA SER A 76 15.64 -6.49 -4.99
C SER A 76 14.78 -7.60 -5.61
N ILE A 77 13.46 -7.37 -5.74
CA ILE A 77 12.54 -8.30 -6.42
C ILE A 77 12.89 -8.46 -7.91
N LYS A 78 13.27 -7.38 -8.61
CA LYS A 78 13.71 -7.47 -10.01
C LYS A 78 14.96 -8.33 -10.17
N VAL A 79 15.96 -8.14 -9.30
CA VAL A 79 17.19 -8.95 -9.31
C VAL A 79 16.86 -10.42 -9.04
N MET A 80 16.06 -10.72 -8.01
CA MET A 80 15.63 -12.08 -7.72
C MET A 80 14.91 -12.72 -8.92
N LYS A 81 13.97 -12.01 -9.55
CA LYS A 81 13.28 -12.54 -10.74
C LYS A 81 14.24 -12.85 -11.89
N LYS A 82 15.28 -12.03 -12.08
CA LYS A 82 16.32 -12.26 -13.09
C LYS A 82 17.14 -13.49 -12.74
N GLU A 83 17.57 -13.66 -11.49
CA GLU A 83 18.31 -14.84 -11.04
C GLU A 83 17.47 -16.12 -11.12
N PHE A 84 16.20 -16.07 -10.71
CA PHE A 84 15.26 -17.18 -10.87
C PHE A 84 15.06 -17.54 -12.36
N ASN A 85 14.93 -16.56 -13.24
CA ASN A 85 14.83 -16.82 -14.68
C ASN A 85 16.14 -17.37 -15.29
N LEU A 86 17.30 -17.06 -14.70
CA LEU A 86 18.61 -17.58 -15.09
C LEU A 86 18.93 -18.94 -14.46
N TYR A 87 18.20 -19.33 -13.40
CA TYR A 87 18.34 -20.63 -12.78
C TYR A 87 17.80 -21.67 -13.76
N ASP A 88 18.68 -22.56 -14.22
CA ASP A 88 18.35 -23.61 -15.18
C ASP A 88 17.48 -24.69 -14.50
N PHE A 89 16.19 -24.39 -14.38
CA PHE A 89 15.18 -25.30 -13.83
C PHE A 89 15.08 -26.60 -14.62
N SER A 90 15.48 -26.59 -15.89
CA SER A 90 15.64 -27.80 -16.71
C SER A 90 16.71 -28.72 -16.11
N LYS A 91 17.88 -28.18 -15.76
CA LYS A 91 18.95 -28.95 -15.10
C LYS A 91 18.54 -29.44 -13.71
N LEU A 92 17.89 -28.59 -12.90
CA LEU A 92 17.38 -28.98 -11.59
C LEU A 92 16.39 -30.15 -11.69
N LYS A 93 15.47 -30.11 -12.66
CA LYS A 93 14.52 -31.19 -12.91
C LYS A 93 15.22 -32.50 -13.30
N VAL A 94 16.26 -32.43 -14.13
CA VAL A 94 17.06 -33.59 -14.52
C VAL A 94 17.79 -34.20 -13.32
N ASP A 95 18.37 -33.37 -12.46
CA ASP A 95 19.09 -33.84 -11.27
C ASP A 95 18.13 -34.47 -10.24
N LEU A 96 16.95 -33.87 -10.02
CA LEU A 96 15.91 -34.44 -9.16
C LEU A 96 15.42 -35.81 -9.66
N LEU A 97 15.16 -35.94 -10.97
CA LEU A 97 14.76 -37.23 -11.57
C LEU A 97 15.86 -38.30 -11.45
N ARG A 98 17.14 -37.91 -11.56
CA ARG A 98 18.27 -38.83 -11.35
C ARG A 98 18.36 -39.30 -9.90
N MET A 99 18.11 -38.40 -8.94
CA MET A 99 18.09 -38.76 -7.52
C MET A 99 16.93 -39.68 -7.17
N GLU A 100 15.74 -39.43 -7.74
CA GLU A 100 14.56 -40.27 -7.53
C GLU A 100 14.78 -41.69 -8.06
N ASN A 101 15.34 -41.84 -9.27
CA ASN A 101 15.64 -43.16 -9.83
C ASN A 101 16.69 -43.91 -9.00
N ARG A 102 17.76 -43.24 -8.54
CA ARG A 102 18.74 -43.87 -7.63
C ARG A 102 18.13 -44.31 -6.30
N SER A 103 17.17 -43.56 -5.77
CA SER A 103 16.46 -43.92 -4.55
C SER A 103 15.61 -45.18 -4.75
N ARG A 104 14.89 -45.27 -5.88
CA ARG A 104 14.09 -46.46 -6.21
C ARG A 104 14.95 -47.70 -6.43
N ASP A 105 16.11 -47.53 -7.08
CA ASP A 105 17.06 -48.62 -7.28
C ASP A 105 17.57 -49.18 -5.93
N LEU A 106 17.77 -48.31 -4.93
CA LEU A 106 18.18 -48.69 -3.57
C LEU A 106 17.06 -49.34 -2.74
N GLU A 107 15.79 -49.05 -3.02
CA GLU A 107 14.63 -49.69 -2.38
C GLU A 107 14.26 -51.05 -3.01
N SER A 108 14.85 -51.38 -4.17
CA SER A 108 14.59 -52.62 -4.92
C SER A 108 15.59 -53.76 -4.65
N PHE A 109 16.51 -53.57 -3.70
CA PHE A 109 17.40 -54.59 -3.13
C PHE A 109 16.95 -54.98 -1.71
#